data_AF-A0A3D5H5H2-F1
#
_entry.id   AF-A0A3D5H5H2-F1
#
_cell.length_a   1.000
_cell.length_b   1.000
_cell.length_c   1.000
_cell.angle_alpha   90.00
_cell.angle_beta   90.00
_cell.angle_gamma   90.00
#
_symmetry.space_group_name_H-M   'P 1'
#
loop_
_entity.id
_entity.type
_entity.pdbx_description
1 polymer ?
#
loop_
_entity_poly.entity_id
_entity_poly.type
_entity_poly.pdbx_seq_one_letter_code
_entity_poly.pdbx_strand_id
1 'polypeptide(L)'
;LKERAGKYEYFVYINDGVGEPVSVTGDKPIYARYKADVPTLVLIVHIILIFASMALAIRTVLGAFVDGKFKWMLWATTISLLLGGFVLGPIVQWYAFGVWWAGVPYGYDWTDNKVLVELVFWLVALYKNRGAQRSRLWVYIAGVVTLIVYFIPHSVFGSEYDYTTGTGHGTAG
;
A
#
# COMPACT_ATOMS: atom_id res chain seq x y z
N LEU A 1 -8.86 -21.83 1.07
CA LEU A 1 -8.92 -21.95 -0.41
C LEU A 1 -7.51 -22.19 -0.92
N LYS A 2 -7.34 -23.05 -1.93
CA LYS A 2 -6.02 -23.33 -2.53
C LYS A 2 -5.50 -22.14 -3.34
N GLU A 3 -6.42 -21.28 -3.76
CA GLU A 3 -6.22 -20.07 -4.55
C GLU A 3 -5.96 -18.88 -3.61
N ARG A 4 -4.91 -18.10 -3.88
CA ARG A 4 -4.57 -16.86 -3.16
C ARG A 4 -5.13 -15.67 -3.93
N ALA A 5 -5.59 -14.61 -3.26
CA ALA A 5 -6.22 -13.44 -3.88
C ALA A 5 -7.60 -13.64 -4.53
N GLY A 6 -8.26 -14.78 -4.28
CA GLY A 6 -9.59 -15.06 -4.83
C GLY A 6 -10.60 -13.97 -4.47
N LYS A 7 -11.22 -13.38 -5.50
CA LYS A 7 -12.34 -12.43 -5.37
C LYS A 7 -13.56 -13.09 -6.00
N TYR A 8 -14.58 -13.35 -5.18
CA TYR A 8 -15.83 -13.98 -5.61
C TYR A 8 -16.97 -12.98 -5.46
N GLU A 9 -17.79 -12.91 -6.50
CA GLU A 9 -19.05 -12.19 -6.51
C GLU A 9 -20.18 -13.19 -6.32
N TYR A 10 -21.09 -12.90 -5.38
CA TYR A 10 -22.22 -13.76 -5.12
C TYR A 10 -23.51 -12.96 -4.93
N PHE A 11 -24.58 -13.54 -5.47
CA PHE A 11 -25.95 -13.11 -5.25
C PHE A 11 -26.60 -14.08 -4.27
N VAL A 12 -27.36 -13.54 -3.31
CA VAL A 12 -28.05 -14.34 -2.31
C VAL A 12 -29.53 -14.36 -2.63
N TYR A 13 -30.08 -15.56 -2.81
CA TYR A 13 -31.51 -15.77 -3.03
C TYR A 13 -32.08 -16.58 -1.87
N ILE A 14 -33.25 -16.18 -1.37
CA ILE A 14 -34.02 -16.97 -0.40
C ILE A 14 -35.14 -17.66 -1.16
N ASN A 15 -35.25 -18.97 -0.97
CA ASN A 15 -36.35 -19.78 -1.50
C ASN A 15 -37.09 -20.39 -0.30
N ASP A 16 -38.35 -20.04 -0.13
CA ASP A 16 -39.24 -20.56 0.92
C ASP A 16 -40.05 -21.79 0.47
N GLY A 17 -39.77 -22.29 -0.74
CA GLY A 17 -40.46 -23.43 -1.37
C GLY A 17 -41.78 -23.07 -2.03
N VAL A 18 -42.22 -21.80 -1.97
CA VAL A 18 -43.49 -21.34 -2.55
C VAL A 18 -43.23 -20.16 -3.49
N GLY A 19 -43.09 -20.46 -4.79
CA GLY A 19 -42.88 -19.46 -5.83
C GLY A 19 -41.41 -19.28 -6.21
N GLU A 20 -41.10 -18.17 -6.89
CA GLU A 20 -39.75 -17.88 -7.38
C GLU A 20 -38.83 -17.37 -6.26
N PRO A 21 -37.54 -17.76 -6.25
CA PRO A 21 -36.58 -17.29 -5.25
C PRO A 21 -36.47 -15.77 -5.21
N VAL A 22 -36.53 -15.18 -4.01
CA VAL A 22 -36.40 -13.73 -3.80
C VAL A 22 -34.93 -13.36 -3.62
N SER A 23 -34.42 -12.44 -4.44
CA SER A 23 -33.07 -11.91 -4.29
C SER A 23 -32.97 -11.00 -3.06
N VAL A 24 -32.06 -11.32 -2.14
CA VAL A 24 -31.72 -10.49 -0.96
C VAL A 24 -30.80 -9.34 -1.36
N THR A 25 -29.96 -9.57 -2.36
CA THR A 25 -28.93 -8.64 -2.83
C THR A 25 -29.40 -7.73 -3.96
N GLY A 26 -30.58 -8.01 -4.53
CA GLY A 26 -31.05 -7.34 -5.74
C GLY A 26 -30.03 -7.47 -6.87
N ASP A 27 -29.76 -6.35 -7.56
CA ASP A 27 -28.78 -6.27 -8.65
C ASP A 27 -27.34 -5.99 -8.17
N LYS A 28 -27.13 -5.82 -6.85
CA LYS A 28 -25.82 -5.49 -6.29
C LYS A 28 -25.14 -6.75 -5.73
N PRO A 29 -24.13 -7.32 -6.40
CA PRO A 29 -23.42 -8.49 -5.89
C PRO A 29 -22.70 -8.16 -4.59
N ILE A 30 -22.57 -9.16 -3.72
CA ILE A 30 -21.69 -9.09 -2.56
C ILE A 30 -20.31 -9.63 -2.97
N TYR A 31 -19.25 -8.95 -2.53
CA TYR A 31 -17.87 -9.30 -2.82
C TYR A 31 -17.23 -9.98 -1.60
N ALA A 32 -16.65 -11.17 -1.80
CA ALA A 32 -15.74 -11.79 -0.82
C ALA A 32 -14.32 -11.85 -1.42
N ARG A 33 -13.37 -11.21 -0.72
CA ARG A 33 -11.94 -11.27 -1.07
C ARG A 33 -11.21 -12.10 -0.03
N TYR A 34 -10.51 -13.14 -0.48
CA TYR A 34 -9.76 -14.05 0.37
C TYR A 34 -8.26 -13.77 0.27
N LYS A 35 -7.60 -13.68 1.43
CA LYS A 35 -6.14 -13.63 1.54
C LYS A 35 -5.64 -14.88 2.24
N ALA A 36 -4.46 -15.33 1.86
CA ALA A 36 -3.75 -16.35 2.60
C ALA A 36 -3.17 -15.77 3.91
N ASP A 37 -2.80 -16.68 4.82
CA ASP A 37 -2.20 -16.29 6.10
C ASP A 37 -0.80 -15.70 5.88
N VAL A 38 -0.46 -14.67 6.66
CA VAL A 38 0.83 -13.98 6.59
C VAL A 38 1.54 -14.19 7.92
N PRO A 39 2.81 -14.65 7.92
CA PRO A 39 3.56 -14.84 9.16
C PRO A 39 3.49 -13.60 10.06
N THR A 40 3.00 -13.77 11.29
CA THR A 40 2.69 -12.67 12.21
C THR A 40 3.88 -11.74 12.43
N LEU A 41 5.08 -12.29 12.57
CA LEU A 41 6.31 -11.50 12.75
C LEU A 41 6.58 -10.59 11.55
N VAL A 42 6.45 -11.11 10.32
CA VAL A 42 6.66 -10.33 9.09
C VAL A 42 5.66 -9.17 9.03
N LEU A 43 4.39 -9.44 9.35
CA LEU A 43 3.34 -8.44 9.37
C LEU A 43 3.60 -7.36 10.44
N ILE A 44 3.97 -7.76 11.67
CA ILE A 44 4.29 -6.83 12.75
C ILE A 44 5.47 -5.93 12.38
N VAL A 45 6.56 -6.50 11.88
CA VAL A 45 7.76 -5.72 11.51
C VAL A 45 7.43 -4.78 10.35
N HIS A 46 6.66 -5.22 9.35
CA HIS A 46 6.18 -4.37 8.26
C HIS A 46 5.40 -3.16 8.79
N ILE A 47 4.39 -3.40 9.63
CA ILE A 47 3.55 -2.35 10.22
C ILE A 47 4.43 -1.36 10.99
N ILE A 48 5.31 -1.85 11.87
CA ILE A 48 6.20 -0.99 12.65
C ILE A 48 7.06 -0.10 11.74
N LEU A 49 7.62 -0.64 10.64
CA LEU A 49 8.44 0.15 9.73
C LEU A 49 7.65 1.22 8.96
N ILE A 50 6.42 0.92 8.53
CA ILE A 50 5.56 1.92 7.87
C ILE A 50 5.14 3.03 8.84
N PHE A 51 4.76 2.68 10.08
CA PHE A 51 4.44 3.70 11.08
C PHE A 51 5.67 4.51 11.50
N ALA A 52 6.84 3.86 11.60
CA ALA A 52 8.09 4.55 11.85
C ALA A 52 8.45 5.51 10.71
N SER A 53 8.30 5.10 9.44
CA SER A 53 8.57 5.97 8.30
C SER A 53 7.65 7.19 8.29
N MET A 54 6.36 7.00 8.58
CA MET A 54 5.39 8.09 8.70
C MET A 54 5.72 9.04 9.86
N ALA A 55 6.03 8.51 11.05
CA ALA A 55 6.41 9.33 12.20
C ALA A 55 7.71 10.12 11.96
N LEU A 56 8.71 9.46 11.37
CA LEU A 56 9.98 10.09 11.01
C LEU A 56 9.79 11.13 9.89
N ALA A 57 8.91 10.89 8.91
CA ALA A 57 8.56 11.86 7.87
C ALA A 57 8.03 13.16 8.47
N ILE A 58 7.04 13.06 9.38
CA ILE A 58 6.49 14.22 10.10
C ILE A 58 7.59 14.93 10.89
N ARG A 59 8.39 14.17 11.65
CA ARG A 59 9.49 14.74 12.44
C ARG A 59 10.56 15.43 11.58
N THR A 60 10.85 14.89 10.40
CA THR A 60 11.79 15.45 9.42
C THR A 60 11.28 16.78 8.88
N VAL A 61 10.00 16.85 8.52
CA VAL A 61 9.35 18.08 8.04
C VAL A 61 9.35 19.15 9.13
N LEU A 62 8.95 18.81 10.36
CA LEU A 62 9.02 19.73 11.50
C LEU A 62 10.46 20.16 11.81
N GLY A 63 11.42 19.23 11.71
CA GLY A 63 12.84 19.50 11.87
C GLY A 63 13.41 20.42 10.78
N ALA A 64 12.88 20.38 9.56
CA ALA A 64 13.22 21.33 8.51
C ALA A 64 12.69 22.73 8.78
N PHE A 65 11.58 22.84 9.52
CA PHE A 65 10.96 24.11 9.93
C PHE A 65 11.71 24.80 11.09
N VAL A 66 12.09 24.04 12.14
CA VAL A 66 12.64 24.60 13.40
C VAL A 66 14.17 24.50 13.49
N ASP A 67 14.69 23.32 13.82
CA ASP A 67 16.08 23.15 14.29
C ASP A 67 17.08 22.94 13.15
N GLY A 68 16.58 22.60 11.97
CA GLY A 68 17.37 22.40 10.79
C GLY A 68 18.27 21.14 10.78
N LYS A 69 18.39 20.41 11.90
CA LYS A 69 19.10 19.12 12.00
C LYS A 69 18.24 17.97 11.49
N PHE A 70 17.82 18.05 10.22
CA PHE A 70 16.92 17.06 9.60
C PHE A 70 17.64 16.04 8.71
N LYS A 71 18.96 16.18 8.45
CA LYS A 71 19.67 15.31 7.49
C LYS A 71 19.68 13.84 7.88
N TRP A 72 19.88 13.52 9.15
CA TRP A 72 19.84 12.13 9.61
C TRP A 72 18.41 11.59 9.59
N MET A 73 17.43 12.42 9.93
CA MET A 73 16.00 12.05 9.92
C MET A 73 15.53 11.78 8.49
N LEU A 74 16.02 12.54 7.52
CA LEU A 74 15.78 12.32 6.09
C LEU A 74 16.24 10.93 5.66
N TRP A 75 17.44 10.51 6.05
CA TRP A 75 17.92 9.14 5.82
C TRP A 75 17.06 8.10 6.55
N ALA A 76 16.73 8.34 7.82
CA ALA A 76 15.92 7.42 8.62
C ALA A 76 14.50 7.22 8.01
N THR A 77 13.85 8.29 7.55
CA THR A 77 12.57 8.25 6.84
C THR A 77 12.69 7.45 5.55
N THR A 78 13.67 7.77 4.69
CA THR A 78 13.82 7.09 3.40
C THR A 78 14.15 5.59 3.58
N ILE A 79 15.01 5.24 4.53
CA ILE A 79 15.39 3.84 4.79
C ILE A 79 14.21 3.06 5.38
N SER A 80 13.48 3.63 6.35
CA SER A 80 12.30 2.96 6.92
C SER A 80 11.20 2.77 5.88
N LEU A 81 10.98 3.75 4.98
CA LEU A 81 10.04 3.62 3.87
C LEU A 81 10.48 2.54 2.88
N LEU A 82 11.77 2.47 2.53
CA LEU A 82 12.29 1.43 1.64
C LEU A 82 12.11 0.04 2.24
N LEU A 83 12.50 -0.15 3.50
CA LEU A 83 12.40 -1.44 4.17
C LEU A 83 10.94 -1.84 4.44
N GLY A 84 10.10 -0.90 4.88
CA GLY A 84 8.69 -1.14 5.13
C GLY A 84 7.90 -1.36 3.84
N GLY A 85 7.98 -0.41 2.90
CA GLY A 85 7.16 -0.37 1.69
C GLY A 85 7.67 -1.24 0.54
N PHE A 86 8.99 -1.32 0.31
CA PHE A 86 9.56 -1.96 -0.89
C PHE A 86 10.30 -3.27 -0.62
N VAL A 87 10.55 -3.60 0.65
CA VAL A 87 11.09 -4.92 1.02
C VAL A 87 9.99 -5.74 1.68
N LEU A 88 9.50 -5.29 2.84
CA LEU A 88 8.49 -6.05 3.58
C LEU A 88 7.10 -5.98 2.94
N GLY A 89 6.74 -4.88 2.27
CA GLY A 89 5.48 -4.76 1.53
C GLY A 89 5.29 -5.88 0.50
N PRO A 90 6.21 -6.01 -0.49
CA PRO A 90 6.25 -7.13 -1.42
C PRO A 90 6.20 -8.51 -0.77
N ILE A 91 6.94 -8.70 0.33
CA ILE A 91 6.95 -9.97 1.04
C ILE A 91 5.56 -10.28 1.63
N VAL A 92 4.92 -9.29 2.26
CA VAL A 92 3.56 -9.43 2.80
C VAL A 92 2.55 -9.68 1.68
N GLN A 93 2.64 -8.97 0.55
CA GLN A 93 1.79 -9.22 -0.62
C GLN A 93 1.99 -10.62 -1.19
N TRP A 94 3.23 -11.11 -1.24
CA TRP A 94 3.51 -12.45 -1.73
C TRP A 94 2.89 -13.53 -0.83
N TYR A 95 2.99 -13.37 0.49
CA TYR A 95 2.33 -14.28 1.43
C TYR A 95 0.80 -14.25 1.27
N ALA A 96 0.22 -13.05 1.20
CA ALA A 96 -1.24 -12.86 1.17
C ALA A 96 -1.89 -13.26 -0.17
N PHE A 97 -1.23 -12.93 -1.28
CA PHE A 97 -1.82 -12.90 -2.62
C PHE A 97 -0.97 -13.61 -3.69
N GLY A 98 0.27 -14.01 -3.38
CA GLY A 98 1.18 -14.62 -4.36
C GLY A 98 1.79 -13.63 -5.36
N VAL A 99 1.65 -12.33 -5.13
CA VAL A 99 2.17 -11.25 -5.99
C VAL A 99 3.28 -10.52 -5.26
N TRP A 100 4.41 -10.29 -5.93
CA TRP A 100 5.55 -9.56 -5.35
C TRP A 100 5.37 -8.04 -5.40
N TRP A 101 4.77 -7.52 -6.47
CA TRP A 101 4.54 -6.08 -6.63
C TRP A 101 3.38 -5.91 -7.59
N ALA A 102 2.33 -5.22 -7.16
CA ALA A 102 1.13 -4.99 -7.95
C ALA A 102 1.11 -3.60 -8.62
N GLY A 103 2.10 -2.74 -8.32
CA GLY A 103 2.27 -1.42 -8.95
C GLY A 103 3.11 -1.43 -10.23
N VAL A 104 3.36 -0.25 -10.79
CA VAL A 104 4.15 -0.05 -12.01
C VAL A 104 5.59 -0.56 -11.80
N PRO A 105 6.21 -1.27 -12.76
CA PRO A 105 5.73 -1.54 -14.13
C PRO A 105 4.92 -2.85 -14.29
N TYR A 106 4.76 -3.63 -13.23
CA TYR A 106 4.17 -4.98 -13.31
C TYR A 106 2.65 -5.01 -13.09
N GLY A 107 2.06 -3.92 -12.62
CA GLY A 107 0.62 -3.77 -12.48
C GLY A 107 0.18 -2.32 -12.28
N TYR A 108 -1.09 -2.13 -11.94
CA TYR A 108 -1.73 -0.82 -11.80
C TYR A 108 -2.35 -0.60 -10.41
N ASP A 109 -1.88 -1.32 -9.40
CA ASP A 109 -2.37 -1.15 -8.04
C ASP A 109 -2.09 0.26 -7.52
N TRP A 110 -3.14 0.92 -7.05
CA TRP A 110 -3.07 2.29 -6.56
C TRP A 110 -2.31 2.41 -5.25
N THR A 111 -2.33 1.38 -4.41
CA THR A 111 -1.64 1.42 -3.13
C THR A 111 -0.13 1.39 -3.36
N ASP A 112 0.34 0.44 -4.17
CA ASP A 112 1.76 0.32 -4.53
C ASP A 112 2.25 1.55 -5.30
N ASN A 113 1.46 2.08 -6.23
CA ASN A 113 1.84 3.26 -7.02
C ASN A 113 1.97 4.53 -6.17
N LYS A 114 1.10 4.75 -5.18
CA LYS A 114 1.21 5.92 -4.30
C LYS A 114 2.47 5.86 -3.44
N VAL A 115 2.80 4.68 -2.91
CA VAL A 115 4.02 4.47 -2.13
C VAL A 115 5.26 4.64 -3.01
N LEU A 116 5.21 4.25 -4.29
CA LEU A 116 6.26 4.55 -5.29
C LEU A 116 6.46 6.06 -5.49
N VAL A 117 5.37 6.82 -5.64
CA VAL A 117 5.43 8.28 -5.74
C VAL A 117 6.04 8.87 -4.46
N GLU A 118 5.59 8.43 -3.28
CA GLU A 118 6.15 8.84 -1.98
C GLU A 118 7.67 8.65 -1.94
N LEU A 119 8.15 7.45 -2.31
CA LEU A 119 9.56 7.13 -2.31
C LEU A 119 10.36 8.03 -3.25
N VAL A 120 9.86 8.28 -4.47
CA VAL A 120 10.55 9.15 -5.44
C VAL A 120 10.78 10.54 -4.85
N PHE A 121 9.76 11.14 -4.22
CA PHE A 121 9.92 12.46 -3.61
C PHE A 121 10.89 12.47 -2.42
N TRP A 122 10.89 11.42 -1.59
CA TRP A 122 11.89 11.28 -0.53
C TRP A 122 13.31 11.10 -1.06
N LEU A 123 13.50 10.33 -2.13
CA LEU A 123 14.80 10.17 -2.80
C LEU A 123 15.29 11.49 -3.41
N VAL A 124 14.40 12.27 -4.03
CA VAL A 124 14.75 13.61 -4.55
C VAL A 124 15.12 14.55 -3.39
N ALA A 125 14.35 14.54 -2.29
CA ALA A 125 14.67 15.31 -1.10
C ALA A 125 16.04 14.92 -0.52
N LEU A 126 16.35 13.63 -0.47
CA LEU A 126 17.63 13.09 -0.02
C LEU A 126 18.79 13.53 -0.92
N TYR A 127 18.61 13.44 -2.24
CA TYR A 127 19.59 13.90 -3.23
C TYR A 127 19.87 15.40 -3.10
N LYS A 128 18.82 16.23 -3.01
CA LYS A 128 18.90 17.70 -2.88
C LYS A 128 19.41 18.20 -1.52
N ASN A 129 19.66 17.28 -0.58
CA ASN A 129 20.22 17.56 0.74
C ASN A 129 21.54 16.81 1.00
N ARG A 130 22.16 16.26 -0.06
CA ARG A 130 23.45 15.56 0.04
C ARG A 130 24.62 16.55 0.17
N GLY A 131 25.63 16.18 0.97
CA GLY A 131 26.84 16.98 1.15
C GLY A 131 26.57 18.35 1.80
N ALA A 132 27.07 19.43 1.20
CA ALA A 132 26.86 20.80 1.67
C ALA A 132 25.46 21.36 1.31
N GLN A 133 24.75 20.76 0.37
CA GLN A 133 23.44 21.23 -0.06
C GLN A 133 22.40 21.05 1.05
N ARG A 134 21.45 21.98 1.11
CA ARG A 134 20.39 21.98 2.12
C ARG A 134 19.11 22.64 1.61
N SER A 135 18.33 21.88 0.84
CA SER A 135 17.05 22.34 0.34
C SER A 135 15.90 21.91 1.24
N ARG A 136 15.35 22.87 2.00
CA ARG A 136 14.15 22.65 2.82
C ARG A 136 12.89 22.46 1.97
N LEU A 137 12.85 23.10 0.79
CA LEU A 137 11.72 23.02 -0.13
C LEU A 137 11.39 21.57 -0.51
N TRP A 138 12.40 20.78 -0.88
CA TRP A 138 12.18 19.38 -1.28
C TRP A 138 11.72 18.50 -0.11
N VAL A 139 12.13 18.81 1.12
CA VAL A 139 11.63 18.12 2.33
C VAL A 139 10.15 18.45 2.55
N TYR A 140 9.74 19.70 2.34
CA TYR A 140 8.34 20.09 2.45
C TYR A 140 7.48 19.45 1.38
N ILE A 141 7.95 19.43 0.12
CA ILE A 141 7.24 18.76 -0.98
C ILE A 141 7.08 17.27 -0.65
N ALA A 142 8.13 16.58 -0.22
CA ALA A 142 8.04 15.17 0.18
C ALA A 142 7.06 14.96 1.34
N GLY A 143 7.03 15.85 2.33
CA GLY A 143 6.06 15.82 3.42
C GLY A 143 4.61 15.99 2.97
N VAL A 144 4.34 16.93 2.06
CA VAL A 144 3.00 17.13 1.50
C VAL A 144 2.56 15.92 0.68
N VAL A 145 3.45 15.36 -0.15
CA VAL A 145 3.17 14.14 -0.90
C VAL A 145 2.86 12.98 0.04
N THR A 146 3.64 12.83 1.13
CA THR A 146 3.40 11.82 2.17
C THR A 146 1.97 11.95 2.74
N LEU A 147 1.54 13.17 3.10
CA LEU A 147 0.18 13.41 3.59
C LEU A 147 -0.90 13.04 2.55
N ILE A 148 -0.70 13.42 1.28
CA ILE A 148 -1.62 13.08 0.20
C ILE A 148 -1.73 11.55 0.05
N VAL A 149 -0.61 10.84 0.06
CA VAL A 149 -0.56 9.38 -0.07
C VAL A 149 -1.37 8.69 1.02
N TYR A 150 -1.20 9.10 2.29
CA TYR A 150 -1.93 8.53 3.42
C TYR A 150 -3.39 8.99 3.55
N PHE A 151 -3.78 10.09 2.90
CA PHE A 151 -5.17 10.55 2.88
C PHE A 151 -6.03 9.85 1.83
N ILE A 152 -5.43 9.25 0.79
CA ILE A 152 -6.21 8.53 -0.20
C ILE A 152 -6.62 7.17 0.38
N PRO A 153 -7.93 6.85 0.50
CA PRO A 153 -8.39 5.61 1.11
C PRO A 153 -7.81 4.35 0.47
N HIS A 154 -7.36 3.40 1.29
CA HIS A 154 -6.65 2.18 0.88
C HIS A 154 -7.55 1.03 0.41
N SER A 155 -8.87 1.22 0.28
CA SER A 155 -9.81 0.09 0.15
C SER A 155 -10.59 0.02 -1.15
N VAL A 156 -10.32 0.88 -2.14
CA VAL A 156 -11.14 0.91 -3.36
C VAL A 156 -10.58 -0.03 -4.44
N PHE A 157 -9.25 -0.20 -4.51
CA PHE A 157 -8.57 -0.93 -5.59
C PHE A 157 -7.38 -1.73 -5.02
N GLY A 158 -7.18 -2.96 -5.50
CA GLY A 158 -6.20 -3.92 -4.95
C GLY A 158 -6.03 -5.15 -5.84
N SER A 159 -5.11 -6.05 -5.49
CA SER A 159 -4.87 -7.27 -6.28
C SER A 159 -6.08 -8.20 -6.38
N GLU A 160 -6.20 -8.86 -7.53
CA GLU A 160 -7.26 -9.83 -7.85
C GLU A 160 -6.66 -11.13 -8.40
N TYR A 161 -7.36 -12.23 -8.20
CA TYR A 161 -6.98 -13.52 -8.76
C TYR A 161 -7.46 -13.64 -10.20
N ASP A 162 -6.53 -13.97 -11.09
CA ASP A 162 -6.83 -14.32 -12.46
C ASP A 162 -7.11 -15.82 -12.56
N TYR A 163 -8.38 -16.15 -12.82
CA TYR A 163 -8.87 -17.52 -12.96
C TYR A 163 -8.36 -18.25 -14.21
N THR A 164 -7.78 -17.52 -15.18
CA THR A 164 -7.20 -18.11 -16.39
C THR A 164 -5.75 -18.55 -16.19
N THR A 165 -4.99 -17.79 -15.39
CA THR A 165 -3.56 -18.05 -15.12
C THR A 165 -3.30 -18.71 -13.78
N GLY A 166 -4.26 -18.71 -12.87
CA GLY A 166 -4.12 -19.27 -11.52
C GLY A 166 -3.21 -18.43 -10.60
N THR A 167 -3.02 -17.16 -10.92
CA THR A 167 -2.13 -16.24 -10.19
C THR A 167 -2.82 -14.93 -9.85
N GLY A 168 -2.39 -14.27 -8.78
CA GLY A 168 -2.82 -12.91 -8.49
C GLY A 168 -2.18 -11.89 -9.45
N HIS A 169 -2.90 -10.82 -9.78
CA HIS A 169 -2.35 -9.66 -10.50
C HIS A 169 -2.88 -8.36 -9.88
N GLY A 170 -2.12 -7.26 -10.00
CA GLY A 170 -2.60 -5.93 -9.64
C GLY A 170 -3.62 -5.42 -10.66
N THR A 171 -4.81 -5.01 -10.20
CA THR A 171 -5.85 -4.42 -11.06
C THR A 171 -6.16 -2.99 -10.62
N ALA A 172 -6.65 -2.17 -11.56
CA ALA A 172 -7.00 -0.78 -11.29
C ALA A 172 -8.41 -0.62 -10.69
N GLY A 173 -9.12 -1.74 -10.44
CA GLY A 173 -10.57 -1.78 -10.28
C GLY A 173 -11.28 -2.21 -11.54
#